data_AF-A0A524DHV7-F1
#
_entry.id   AF-A0A524DHV7-F1
#
_cell.length_a   1.000
_cell.length_b   1.000
_cell.length_c   1.000
_cell.angle_alpha   90.00
_cell.angle_beta   90.00
_cell.angle_gamma   90.00
#
_symmetry.space_group_name_H-M   'P 1'
#
loop_
_entity.id
_entity.type
_entity.pdbx_description
1 polymer ?
#
loop_
_entity_poly.entity_id
_entity_poly.type
_entity_poly.pdbx_seq_one_letter_code
_entity_poly.pdbx_strand_id
1 'polypeptide(L)'
;MSKYKQKRKKKALEESEVDSRLIKTLGITGALFLFIFIGYMGIWVIINYVLDISFILFTENEYSFTFVIFTCTSSALTFGLRANIRENQEKKKKLFINWIISEFIIVVFAIFVLAAYQW
;
A
#
# COMPACT_ATOMS: atom_id res chain seq x y z
N MET A 1 -42.77 -8.85 13.71
CA MET A 1 -41.58 -9.36 12.98
C MET A 1 -40.79 -10.31 13.90
N SER A 2 -40.47 -11.53 13.45
CA SER A 2 -39.74 -12.53 14.27
C SER A 2 -38.37 -12.01 14.74
N LYS A 3 -38.00 -12.30 16.01
CA LYS A 3 -36.69 -11.99 16.63
C LYS A 3 -35.49 -12.39 15.74
N TYR A 4 -35.68 -13.40 14.90
CA TYR A 4 -34.68 -13.87 13.94
C TYR A 4 -34.36 -12.85 12.83
N LYS A 5 -35.37 -12.16 12.29
CA LYS A 5 -35.18 -11.11 11.26
C LYS A 5 -34.46 -9.88 11.84
N GLN A 6 -34.69 -9.57 13.12
CA GLN A 6 -34.05 -8.46 13.82
C GLN A 6 -32.56 -8.72 14.09
N LYS A 7 -32.21 -9.94 14.55
CA LYS A 7 -30.80 -10.36 14.69
C LYS A 7 -30.05 -10.34 13.36
N ARG A 8 -30.69 -10.79 12.26
CA ARG A 8 -30.08 -10.79 10.93
C ARG A 8 -29.82 -9.36 10.40
N LYS A 9 -30.74 -8.42 10.65
CA LYS A 9 -30.53 -6.99 10.33
C LYS A 9 -29.39 -6.37 11.14
N LYS A 10 -29.30 -6.65 12.45
CA LYS A 10 -28.19 -6.16 13.29
C LYS A 10 -26.83 -6.67 12.80
N LYS A 11 -26.73 -7.97 12.49
CA LYS A 11 -25.50 -8.57 11.98
C LYS A 11 -25.05 -7.97 10.63
N ALA A 12 -26.00 -7.71 9.73
CA ALA A 12 -25.71 -7.03 8.46
C ALA A 12 -25.27 -5.57 8.65
N LEU A 13 -25.80 -4.87 9.66
CA LEU A 13 -25.40 -3.50 9.99
C LEU A 13 -23.98 -3.45 10.58
N GLU A 14 -23.67 -4.37 11.50
CA GLU A 14 -22.32 -4.53 12.07
C GLU A 14 -21.28 -4.88 11.00
N GLU A 15 -21.63 -5.78 10.07
CA GLU A 15 -20.75 -6.15 8.96
C GLU A 15 -20.49 -4.97 8.00
N SER A 16 -21.51 -4.15 7.74
CA SER A 16 -21.38 -2.92 6.96
C SER A 16 -20.52 -1.85 7.65
N GLU A 17 -20.56 -1.73 8.98
CA GLU A 17 -19.70 -0.81 9.72
C GLU A 17 -18.23 -1.25 9.70
N VAL A 18 -17.98 -2.55 9.89
CA VAL A 18 -16.63 -3.12 9.84
C VAL A 18 -16.01 -2.92 8.45
N ASP A 19 -16.78 -3.15 7.38
CA ASP A 19 -16.31 -2.95 6.01
C ASP A 19 -16.02 -1.48 5.70
N SER A 20 -16.84 -0.56 6.22
CA SER A 20 -16.60 0.89 6.11
C SER A 20 -15.32 1.32 6.83
N ARG A 21 -15.07 0.79 8.02
CA ARG A 21 -13.81 1.03 8.75
C ARG A 21 -12.62 0.47 7.99
N LEU A 22 -12.71 -0.74 7.45
CA LEU A 22 -11.63 -1.36 6.68
C LEU A 22 -11.27 -0.54 5.44
N ILE A 23 -12.26 -0.08 4.66
CA ILE A 23 -12.04 0.78 3.47
C ILE A 23 -11.38 2.10 3.86
N LYS A 24 -11.78 2.70 4.99
CA LYS A 24 -11.15 3.93 5.50
C LYS A 24 -9.71 3.66 5.93
N THR A 25 -9.44 2.60 6.68
CA THR A 25 -8.09 2.22 7.11
C THR A 25 -7.19 1.98 5.90
N LEU A 26 -7.62 1.21 4.90
CA LEU A 26 -6.85 1.02 3.66
C LEU A 26 -6.55 2.36 2.97
N GLY A 27 -7.53 3.27 2.92
CA GLY A 27 -7.32 4.61 2.36
C GLY A 27 -6.26 5.43 3.11
N ILE A 28 -6.28 5.38 4.44
CA ILE A 28 -5.31 6.07 5.29
C ILE A 28 -3.92 5.43 5.13
N THR A 29 -3.83 4.10 5.14
CA THR A 29 -2.57 3.38 4.97
C THR A 29 -1.93 3.67 3.61
N GLY A 30 -2.70 3.61 2.53
CA GLY A 30 -2.20 3.93 1.19
C GLY A 30 -1.72 5.38 1.07
N ALA A 31 -2.46 6.32 1.70
CA ALA A 31 -2.07 7.73 1.75
C ALA A 31 -0.82 7.95 2.59
N LEU A 32 -0.66 7.26 3.72
CA LEU A 32 0.53 7.34 4.56
C LEU A 32 1.78 6.90 3.79
N PHE A 33 1.74 5.77 3.08
CA PHE A 33 2.85 5.36 2.22
C PHE A 33 3.15 6.38 1.12
N LEU A 34 2.11 6.97 0.52
CA LEU A 34 2.28 8.01 -0.51
C LEU A 34 2.90 9.29 0.04
N PHE A 35 2.48 9.74 1.23
CA PHE A 35 3.05 10.91 1.90
C PHE A 35 4.51 10.68 2.30
N ILE A 36 4.83 9.48 2.79
CA ILE A 36 6.22 9.09 3.08
C ILE A 36 7.06 9.11 1.80
N PHE A 37 6.55 8.55 0.70
CA PHE A 37 7.23 8.56 -0.59
C PHE A 37 7.47 9.98 -1.11
N ILE A 38 6.44 10.84 -1.11
CA ILE A 38 6.56 12.24 -1.55
C ILE A 38 7.51 13.02 -0.64
N GLY A 39 7.41 12.84 0.68
CA GLY A 39 8.30 13.50 1.63
C GLY A 39 9.75 13.11 1.40
N TYR A 40 10.02 11.82 1.19
CA TYR A 40 11.34 11.31 0.89
C TYR A 40 11.89 11.88 -0.43
N MET A 41 11.12 11.79 -1.53
CA MET A 41 11.52 12.35 -2.82
C MET A 41 11.71 13.87 -2.76
N GLY A 42 10.85 14.58 -2.02
CA GLY A 42 10.91 16.02 -1.83
C GLY A 42 12.17 16.48 -1.10
N ILE A 43 12.55 15.78 -0.02
CA ILE A 43 13.80 16.04 0.69
C ILE A 43 15.00 15.88 -0.26
N TRP A 44 15.01 14.83 -1.08
CA TRP A 44 16.08 14.61 -2.06
C TRP A 44 16.17 15.67 -3.15
N VAL A 45 15.03 16.16 -3.64
CA VAL A 45 14.97 17.26 -4.60
C VAL A 45 15.52 18.55 -3.98
N ILE A 46 15.14 18.85 -2.74
CA ILE A 46 15.64 20.03 -2.01
C ILE A 46 17.14 19.93 -1.79
N ILE A 47 17.65 18.77 -1.36
CA ILE A 47 19.09 18.54 -1.16
C ILE A 47 19.86 18.73 -2.47
N ASN A 48 19.40 18.16 -3.57
CA ASN A 48 20.03 18.37 -4.89
C ASN A 48 20.03 19.84 -5.29
N TYR A 49 18.88 20.52 -5.18
CA TYR A 49 18.74 21.89 -5.67
C TYR A 49 19.45 22.92 -4.79
N VAL A 50 19.52 22.70 -3.47
CA VAL A 50 20.10 23.65 -2.51
C VAL A 50 21.58 23.40 -2.25
N LEU A 51 22.02 22.13 -2.22
CA LEU A 51 23.39 21.78 -1.86
C LEU A 51 24.26 21.41 -3.07
N ASP A 52 23.68 21.31 -4.26
CA ASP A 52 24.35 20.88 -5.51
C ASP A 52 25.11 19.54 -5.35
N ILE A 53 24.73 18.76 -4.33
CA ILE A 53 25.23 17.41 -4.09
C ILE A 53 24.49 16.53 -5.10
N SER A 54 25.19 16.26 -6.19
CA SER A 54 24.65 15.61 -7.37
C SER A 54 23.90 14.31 -7.05
N PHE A 55 22.80 14.10 -7.77
CA PHE A 55 21.93 12.92 -7.83
C PHE A 55 22.66 11.57 -7.98
N ILE A 56 23.97 11.59 -8.24
CA ILE A 56 24.88 10.45 -8.39
C ILE A 56 24.82 9.49 -7.18
N LEU A 57 24.62 10.00 -5.96
CA LEU A 57 24.44 9.17 -4.75
C LEU A 57 23.16 8.33 -4.76
N PHE A 58 22.13 8.73 -5.50
CA PHE A 58 20.88 7.96 -5.57
C PHE A 58 21.05 6.66 -6.36
N THR A 59 21.87 6.70 -7.42
CA THR A 59 22.23 5.54 -8.25
C THR A 59 23.08 4.50 -7.53
N GLU A 60 23.82 4.92 -6.49
CA GLU A 60 24.69 4.03 -5.69
C GLU A 60 24.04 3.61 -4.36
N ASN A 61 22.90 4.18 -3.99
CA ASN A 61 22.26 3.94 -2.70
C ASN A 61 21.10 2.93 -2.82
N GLU A 62 21.44 1.67 -2.68
CA GLU A 62 20.52 0.51 -2.70
C GLU A 62 19.34 0.65 -1.73
N TYR A 63 19.56 1.29 -0.57
CA TYR A 63 18.50 1.55 0.39
C TYR A 63 17.46 2.53 -0.16
N SER A 64 17.89 3.53 -0.92
CA SER A 64 17.02 4.53 -1.54
C SER A 64 16.16 3.91 -2.64
N PHE A 65 16.75 3.05 -3.46
CA PHE A 65 16.04 2.28 -4.49
C PHE A 65 15.00 1.33 -3.87
N THR A 66 15.39 0.56 -2.86
CA THR A 66 14.49 -0.37 -2.14
C THR A 66 13.34 0.40 -1.50
N PHE A 67 13.63 1.52 -0.85
CA PHE A 67 12.64 2.35 -0.20
C PHE A 67 11.63 2.93 -1.19
N VAL A 68 12.08 3.45 -2.34
CA VAL A 68 11.21 3.99 -3.38
C VAL A 68 10.30 2.90 -3.96
N ILE A 69 10.85 1.74 -4.32
CA ILE A 69 10.04 0.64 -4.85
C ILE A 69 9.02 0.18 -3.82
N PHE A 70 9.44 -0.03 -2.57
CA PHE A 70 8.56 -0.51 -1.52
C PHE A 70 7.43 0.48 -1.22
N THR A 71 7.76 1.75 -0.96
CA THR A 71 6.74 2.76 -0.61
C THR A 71 5.79 3.05 -1.77
N CYS A 72 6.28 3.09 -3.02
CA CYS A 72 5.45 3.29 -4.21
C CYS A 72 4.52 2.09 -4.46
N THR A 73 5.06 0.86 -4.42
CA THR A 73 4.27 -0.36 -4.69
C THR A 73 3.26 -0.63 -3.58
N SER A 74 3.64 -0.52 -2.30
CA SER A 74 2.71 -0.69 -1.17
C SER A 74 1.59 0.35 -1.21
N SER A 75 1.88 1.61 -1.57
CA SER A 75 0.83 2.63 -1.76
C SER A 75 -0.12 2.25 -2.90
N ALA A 76 0.40 1.92 -4.08
CA ALA A 76 -0.40 1.57 -5.26
C ALA A 76 -1.27 0.34 -5.02
N LEU A 77 -0.70 -0.72 -4.43
CA LEU A 77 -1.42 -1.95 -4.10
C LEU A 77 -2.52 -1.71 -3.07
N THR A 78 -2.26 -0.88 -2.05
CA THR A 78 -3.24 -0.55 -1.01
C THR A 78 -4.42 0.25 -1.58
N PHE A 79 -4.16 1.23 -2.45
CA PHE A 79 -5.21 1.96 -3.14
C PHE A 79 -5.99 1.08 -4.12
N GLY A 80 -5.31 0.20 -4.86
CA GLY A 80 -5.94 -0.78 -5.75
C GLY A 80 -6.83 -1.76 -4.98
N LEU A 81 -6.36 -2.27 -3.84
CA LEU A 81 -7.15 -3.13 -2.95
C LEU A 81 -8.39 -2.40 -2.45
N ARG A 82 -8.25 -1.14 -2.02
CA ARG A 82 -9.38 -0.32 -1.58
C ARG A 82 -10.43 -0.14 -2.68
N ALA A 83 -10.01 0.18 -3.90
CA ALA A 83 -10.91 0.33 -5.03
C ALA A 83 -11.66 -0.97 -5.33
N ASN A 84 -10.94 -2.09 -5.38
CA ASN A 84 -11.51 -3.41 -5.67
C ASN A 84 -12.47 -3.91 -4.58
N ILE A 85 -12.15 -3.69 -3.30
CA ILE A 85 -13.04 -4.05 -2.19
C ILE A 85 -14.31 -3.18 -2.21
N ARG A 86 -14.18 -1.90 -2.55
CA ARG A 86 -15.33 -0.99 -2.65
C ARG A 86 -16.32 -1.44 -3.73
N GLU A 87 -15.83 -1.96 -4.85
CA GLU A 87 -16.65 -2.44 -5.96
C GLU A 87 -17.18 -3.86 -5.75
N ASN A 88 -16.39 -4.75 -5.11
CA ASN A 88 -16.72 -6.16 -4.94
C ASN A 88 -16.64 -6.60 -3.46
N GLN A 89 -17.53 -6.09 -2.61
CA GLN A 89 -17.52 -6.38 -1.16
C GLN A 89 -17.66 -7.87 -0.83
N GLU A 90 -18.40 -8.64 -1.63
CA GLU A 90 -18.60 -10.08 -1.43
C GLU A 90 -17.29 -10.89 -1.54
N LYS A 91 -16.31 -10.39 -2.32
CA LYS A 91 -15.02 -11.05 -2.56
C LYS A 91 -13.89 -10.49 -1.70
N LYS A 92 -14.20 -9.66 -0.68
CA LYS A 92 -13.19 -8.95 0.15
C LYS A 92 -12.07 -9.83 0.67
N LYS A 93 -12.39 -11.04 1.19
CA LYS A 93 -11.38 -11.98 1.72
C LYS A 93 -10.42 -12.46 0.65
N LYS A 94 -10.93 -12.81 -0.53
CA LYS A 94 -10.11 -13.26 -1.67
C LYS A 94 -9.21 -12.12 -2.16
N LEU A 95 -9.76 -10.91 -2.27
CA LEU A 95 -9.00 -9.72 -2.67
C LEU A 95 -7.88 -9.40 -1.67
N PHE A 96 -8.15 -9.53 -0.36
CA PHE A 96 -7.16 -9.31 0.68
C PHE A 96 -6.01 -10.34 0.62
N ILE A 97 -6.33 -11.63 0.45
CA ILE A 97 -5.31 -12.68 0.29
C ILE A 97 -4.48 -12.44 -0.98
N ASN A 98 -5.14 -12.12 -2.10
CA ASN A 98 -4.44 -11.79 -3.35
C ASN A 98 -3.50 -10.58 -3.18
N TRP A 99 -3.91 -9.58 -2.39
CA TRP A 99 -3.06 -8.43 -2.08
C TRP A 99 -1.82 -8.83 -1.28
N ILE A 100 -1.95 -9.64 -0.22
CA ILE A 100 -0.81 -10.16 0.55
C ILE A 100 0.16 -10.91 -0.36
N ILE A 101 -0.36 -11.81 -1.21
CA ILE A 101 0.46 -12.59 -2.14
C ILE A 101 1.17 -11.68 -3.15
N SER A 102 0.47 -10.68 -3.67
CA SER A 102 1.05 -9.73 -4.63
C SER A 102 2.18 -8.91 -4.01
N GLU A 103 1.98 -8.40 -2.79
CA GLU A 103 3.01 -7.66 -2.07
C GLU A 103 4.21 -8.54 -1.73
N PHE A 104 3.98 -9.78 -1.28
CA PHE A 104 5.06 -10.74 -1.04
C PHE A 104 5.88 -11.02 -2.30
N ILE A 105 5.23 -11.28 -3.44
CA ILE A 105 5.92 -11.52 -4.72
C ILE A 105 6.74 -10.31 -5.15
N ILE A 106 6.20 -9.10 -5.02
CA ILE A 106 6.89 -7.85 -5.37
C ILE A 106 8.13 -7.65 -4.48
N VAL A 107 8.01 -7.90 -3.17
CA VAL A 107 9.14 -7.78 -2.23
C VAL A 107 10.23 -8.80 -2.57
N VAL A 108 9.85 -10.07 -2.81
CA VAL A 108 10.80 -11.11 -3.21
C VAL A 108 11.48 -10.75 -4.53
N PHE A 109 10.73 -10.27 -5.52
CA PHE A 109 11.28 -9.81 -6.79
C PHE A 109 12.26 -8.64 -6.60
N ALA A 110 11.91 -7.65 -5.78
CA ALA A 110 12.80 -6.52 -5.49
C ALA A 110 14.12 -6.98 -4.85
N ILE A 111 14.08 -7.95 -3.93
CA ILE A 111 15.28 -8.55 -3.33
C ILE A 111 16.14 -9.22 -4.40
N PHE A 112 15.55 -9.99 -5.32
CA PHE A 112 16.30 -10.62 -6.40
C PHE A 112 16.90 -9.61 -7.39
N VAL A 113 16.18 -8.54 -7.73
CA VAL A 113 16.69 -7.47 -8.59
C VAL A 113 17.87 -6.76 -7.93
N LEU A 114 17.78 -6.46 -6.63
CA LEU A 114 18.87 -5.87 -5.86
C LEU A 114 20.09 -6.80 -5.80
N ALA A 115 19.88 -8.08 -5.53
CA ALA A 115 20.96 -9.07 -5.49
C ALA A 115 21.65 -9.23 -6.85
N ALA A 116 20.90 -9.14 -7.96
CA ALA A 116 21.46 -9.16 -9.31
C ALA A 116 22.20 -7.86 -9.67
N TYR A 117 21.78 -6.71 -9.15
CA TYR A 117 22.47 -5.43 -9.34
C TYR A 117 23.79 -5.36 -8.56
N GLN A 118 23.86 -6.03 -7.41
CA GLN A 118 25.06 -6.12 -6.56
C GLN A 118 26.14 -7.10 -7.06
N TRP A 119 25.79 -8.00 -7.99
CA TRP A 119 26.69 -9.04 -8.49
C TRP A 119 27.43 -8.60 -9.76
#